data_AF-A0A9C9NKQ5-F1
#
_entry.id   AF-A0A9C9NKQ5-F1
#
_cell.length_a   1.000
_cell.length_b   1.000
_cell.length_c   1.000
_cell.angle_alpha   90.00
_cell.angle_beta   90.00
_cell.angle_gamma   90.00
#
_symmetry.space_group_name_H-M   'P 1'
#
loop_
_entity.id
_entity.type
_entity.pdbx_description
1 polymer ?
#
loop_
_entity_poly.entity_id
_entity_poly.type
_entity_poly.pdbx_seq_one_letter_code
_entity_poly.pdbx_strand_id
1 'polypeptide(L)'
;MNDLSLETPEAHDDLDGVPSPPATLTLSGHENEWRELVAAGASGRLHHAWLFQGPRGIGKATTAFAFARHLLAGPRPDEPE
;
A
#
# COMPACT_ATOMS: atom_id res chain seq x y z
N MET A 1 9.38 -18.13 -14.85
CA MET A 1 8.73 -17.28 -13.83
C MET A 1 8.87 -15.86 -14.33
N ASN A 2 7.76 -15.24 -14.71
CA ASN A 2 7.76 -13.96 -15.41
C ASN A 2 8.31 -12.90 -14.46
N ASP A 3 9.40 -12.26 -14.86
CA ASP A 3 9.98 -11.11 -14.21
C ASP A 3 9.00 -9.94 -14.34
N LEU A 4 8.10 -9.81 -13.35
CA LEU A 4 7.19 -8.68 -13.19
C LEU A 4 7.93 -7.51 -12.51
N SER A 5 9.20 -7.29 -12.84
CA SER A 5 9.89 -6.05 -12.50
C SER A 5 9.26 -4.93 -13.33
N LEU A 6 8.21 -4.33 -12.78
CA LEU A 6 7.76 -3.01 -13.21
C LEU A 6 8.94 -2.08 -12.96
N GLU A 7 9.64 -1.67 -14.03
CA GLU A 7 10.74 -0.72 -13.95
C GLU A 7 10.23 0.53 -13.24
N THR A 8 10.67 0.69 -11.99
CA THR A 8 10.32 1.81 -11.12
C THR A 8 11.62 2.60 -10.88
N PRO A 9 11.58 3.94 -11.00
CA PRO A 9 12.74 4.75 -10.65
C PRO A 9 13.19 4.47 -9.22
N GLU A 10 14.49 4.48 -8.98
CA GLU A 10 15.07 4.32 -7.65
C GLU A 10 14.47 5.35 -6.67
N ALA A 11 13.89 4.85 -5.59
CA ALA A 11 13.20 5.64 -4.58
C ALA A 11 13.87 5.52 -3.21
N HIS A 12 13.67 6.53 -2.35
CA HIS A 12 14.25 6.58 -1.01
C HIS A 12 13.92 5.35 -0.13
N ASP A 13 12.78 4.72 -0.37
CA ASP A 13 12.29 3.59 0.44
C ASP A 13 12.68 2.21 -0.12
N ASP A 14 13.51 2.17 -1.16
CA ASP A 14 14.01 0.91 -1.74
C ASP A 14 14.99 0.21 -0.78
N LEU A 15 14.99 -1.13 -0.85
CA LEU A 15 15.83 -2.03 -0.06
C LEU A 15 16.47 -3.06 -0.98
N ASP A 16 17.77 -3.29 -0.82
CA ASP A 16 18.52 -4.26 -1.62
C ASP A 16 17.90 -5.66 -1.55
N GLY A 17 17.64 -6.26 -2.73
CA GLY A 17 17.07 -7.61 -2.83
C GLY A 17 15.58 -7.72 -2.48
N VAL A 18 14.90 -6.59 -2.25
CA VAL A 18 13.45 -6.54 -1.99
C VAL A 18 12.78 -5.73 -3.11
N PRO A 19 11.63 -6.16 -3.65
CA PRO A 19 10.89 -5.35 -4.61
C PRO A 19 10.55 -3.97 -4.03
N SER A 20 10.55 -2.94 -4.88
CA SER A 20 10.19 -1.59 -4.46
C SER A 20 8.77 -1.56 -3.86
N PRO A 21 8.48 -0.66 -2.91
CA PRO A 21 7.15 -0.57 -2.31
C PRO A 21 5.99 -0.44 -3.33
N PRO A 22 6.09 0.34 -4.42
CA PRO A 22 5.06 0.39 -5.45
C PRO A 22 4.89 -0.94 -6.21
N ALA A 23 5.98 -1.67 -6.45
CA ALA A 23 5.99 -2.95 -7.17
C ALA A 23 5.56 -4.14 -6.30
N THR A 24 5.55 -3.99 -4.98
CA THR A 24 5.12 -5.04 -4.05
C THR A 24 3.60 -5.15 -4.02
N LEU A 25 3.03 -6.19 -4.63
CA LEU A 25 1.57 -6.38 -4.76
C LEU A 25 0.91 -7.05 -3.55
N THR A 26 1.68 -7.77 -2.74
CA THR A 26 1.19 -8.47 -1.55
C THR A 26 1.69 -7.78 -0.29
N LEU A 27 0.79 -7.47 0.64
CA LEU A 27 1.14 -6.99 1.98
C LEU A 27 1.15 -8.18 2.96
N SER A 28 2.18 -8.27 3.80
CA SER A 28 2.29 -9.29 4.85
C SER A 28 2.50 -8.61 6.20
N GLY A 29 1.76 -9.04 7.23
CA GLY A 29 1.67 -8.31 8.49
C GLY A 29 0.78 -7.07 8.39
N HIS A 30 0.83 -6.22 9.43
CA HIS A 30 0.08 -4.96 9.53
C HIS A 30 -1.45 -5.12 9.44
N GLU A 31 -2.00 -6.27 9.84
CA GLU A 31 -3.43 -6.58 9.69
C GLU A 31 -4.33 -5.64 10.52
N ASN A 32 -3.79 -5.08 11.61
CA ASN A 32 -4.54 -4.14 12.44
C ASN A 32 -4.57 -2.76 11.81
N GLU A 33 -3.42 -2.27 11.37
CA GLU A 33 -3.23 -0.99 10.69
C GLU A 33 -4.00 -0.97 9.36
N TRP A 34 -3.97 -2.08 8.61
CA TRP A 34 -4.73 -2.23 7.37
C TRP A 34 -6.23 -2.10 7.60
N ARG A 35 -6.77 -2.72 8.65
CA ARG A 35 -8.20 -2.61 9.00
C ARG A 35 -8.58 -1.17 9.33
N GLU A 36 -7.74 -0.45 10.05
CA GLU A 36 -7.99 0.96 10.38
C GLU A 36 -8.01 1.83 9.12
N LEU A 37 -7.03 1.67 8.23
CA LEU A 37 -6.95 2.40 6.97
C LEU A 37 -8.16 2.16 6.06
N VAL A 38 -8.54 0.89 5.86
CA VAL A 38 -9.70 0.53 5.03
C VAL A 38 -11.00 1.05 5.64
N ALA A 39 -11.16 0.95 6.97
CA ALA A 39 -12.34 1.49 7.65
C ALA A 39 -12.45 3.02 7.48
N ALA A 40 -11.34 3.74 7.58
CA ALA A 40 -11.31 5.19 7.36
C ALA A 40 -11.58 5.57 5.89
N GLY A 41 -11.10 4.78 4.94
CA GLY A 41 -11.43 4.94 3.51
C GLY A 41 -12.92 4.75 3.23
N ALA A 42 -13.52 3.70 3.80
CA ALA A 42 -14.94 3.39 3.64
C ALA A 42 -15.88 4.39 4.34
N SER A 43 -15.41 5.13 5.35
CA SER A 43 -16.25 6.06 6.10
C SER A 43 -16.57 7.37 5.34
N GLY A 44 -15.99 7.57 4.14
CA GLY A 44 -16.12 8.81 3.37
C GLY A 44 -15.45 10.03 4.02
N ARG A 45 -14.66 9.84 5.08
CA ARG A 45 -14.00 10.90 5.86
C ARG A 45 -12.55 10.55 6.17
N LEU A 46 -11.74 10.48 5.13
CA LEU A 46 -10.32 10.19 5.27
C LEU A 46 -9.56 11.38 5.88
N HIS A 47 -8.64 11.10 6.81
CA HIS A 47 -7.70 12.10 7.30
C HIS A 47 -6.86 12.67 6.16
N HIS A 48 -6.49 13.95 6.25
CA HIS A 48 -5.70 14.65 5.23
C HIS A 48 -4.26 14.10 5.12
N ALA A 49 -3.76 13.45 6.16
CA ALA A 49 -2.45 12.83 6.19
C ALA A 49 -2.44 11.62 7.14
N TRP A 50 -1.56 10.66 6.85
CA TRP A 50 -1.27 9.50 7.68
C TRP A 50 0.22 9.44 7.98
N LEU A 51 0.57 9.11 9.22
CA LEU A 51 1.96 8.93 9.65
C LEU A 51 2.22 7.45 9.94
N PHE A 52 3.16 6.87 9.21
CA PHE A 52 3.61 5.49 9.43
C PHE A 52 4.93 5.51 10.21
N GLN A 53 4.94 4.97 11.42
CA GLN A 53 6.11 4.93 12.30
C GLN A 53 6.53 3.50 12.62
N GLY A 54 7.84 3.25 12.69
CA GLY A 54 8.39 1.94 13.04
C GLY A 54 9.78 1.68 12.45
N PRO A 55 10.39 0.53 12.77
CA PRO A 55 11.74 0.17 12.32
C PRO A 55 11.92 0.18 10.79
N ARG A 56 13.16 0.36 10.31
CA ARG A 56 13.49 0.21 8.87
C ARG A 56 13.18 -1.22 8.43
N GLY A 57 12.59 -1.38 7.24
CA GLY A 57 12.27 -2.69 6.67
C GLY A 57 10.98 -3.34 7.17
N ILE A 58 10.25 -2.74 8.13
CA ILE A 58 9.01 -3.35 8.65
C ILE A 58 7.85 -3.37 7.64
N GLY A 59 7.94 -2.64 6.51
CA GLY A 59 6.87 -2.58 5.50
C GLY A 59 6.00 -1.31 5.52
N LYS A 60 6.49 -0.21 6.11
CA LYS A 60 5.75 1.08 6.19
C LYS A 60 5.35 1.62 4.80
N ALA A 61 6.34 1.81 3.93
CA ALA A 61 6.11 2.31 2.58
C ALA A 61 5.21 1.35 1.78
N THR A 62 5.46 0.04 1.88
CA THR A 62 4.64 -0.99 1.23
C THR A 62 3.16 -0.90 1.66
N THR A 63 2.90 -0.69 2.95
CA THR A 63 1.54 -0.50 3.48
C THR A 63 0.89 0.76 2.91
N ALA A 64 1.62 1.88 2.87
CA ALA A 64 1.13 3.14 2.30
C ALA A 64 0.78 3.01 0.81
N PHE A 65 1.63 2.37 0.01
CA PHE A 65 1.36 2.11 -1.41
C PHE A 65 0.21 1.12 -1.60
N ALA A 66 0.11 0.07 -0.77
CA ALA A 66 -1.03 -0.84 -0.80
C ALA A 66 -2.35 -0.10 -0.52
N PHE A 67 -2.34 0.82 0.44
CA PHE A 67 -3.53 1.60 0.78
C PHE A 67 -3.89 2.61 -0.33
N ALA A 68 -2.90 3.30 -0.90
CA ALA A 68 -3.12 4.17 -2.05
C ALA A 68 -3.75 3.41 -3.23
N ARG A 69 -3.27 2.18 -3.54
CA ARG A 69 -3.87 1.32 -4.56
C ARG A 69 -5.32 0.97 -4.21
N HIS A 70 -5.62 0.66 -2.95
CA HIS A 70 -6.99 0.37 -2.53
C HIS A 70 -7.92 1.57 -2.73
N LEU A 71 -7.50 2.78 -2.38
CA LEU A 71 -8.29 4.00 -2.58
C LEU A 71 -8.51 4.31 -4.08
N LEU A 72 -7.52 4.01 -4.93
CA LEU A 72 -7.55 4.31 -6.36
C LEU A 72 -8.18 3.22 -7.22
N ALA A 73 -8.46 2.04 -6.67
CA ALA A 73 -9.03 0.91 -7.42
C ALA A 73 -10.44 1.19 -7.96
N GLY A 74 -11.15 2.18 -7.39
CA GLY A 74 -12.54 2.47 -7.73
C GLY A 74 -13.52 1.38 -7.26
N PRO A 75 -14.84 1.60 -7.42
CA PRO A 75 -15.82 0.54 -7.20
C PRO A 75 -15.56 -0.59 -8.19
N ARG A 76 -15.72 -1.84 -7.73
CA ARG A 76 -15.63 -2.97 -8.65
C ARG A 76 -16.78 -2.89 -9.66
N PRO A 77 -16.56 -3.27 -10.93
CA PRO A 77 -17.59 -3.17 -11.97
C PRO A 77 -18.87 -3.98 -11.69
N ASP A 78 -18.86 -4.88 -10.69
CA ASP A 78 -19.99 -5.68 -10.23
C ASP A 78 -20.67 -5.16 -8.94
N GLU A 79 -20.21 -4.05 -8.34
CA GLU A 79 -20.85 -3.42 -7.18
C GLU A 79 -21.67 -2.19 -7.63
N PRO A 80 -22.96 -2.08 -7.26
CA PRO A 80 -23.76 -0.89 -7.56
C PRO A 80 -23.25 0.33 -6.77
N GLU A 81 -23.36 1.51 -7.40
CA GLU A 81 -22.96 2.82 -6.84
C GLU A 81 -23.61 3.16 -5.49
#